data_AF-A0A2M7ATG2-F1
#
_entry.id   AF-A0A2M7ATG2-F1
#
_cell.length_a   1.000
_cell.length_b   1.000
_cell.length_c   1.000
_cell.angle_alpha   90.00
_cell.angle_beta   90.00
_cell.angle_gamma   90.00
#
_symmetry.space_group_name_H-M   'P 1'
#
loop_
_entity.id
_entity.type
_entity.pdbx_description
1 polymer ?
#
loop_
_entity_poly.entity_id
_entity_poly.type
_entity_poly.pdbx_seq_one_letter_code
_entity_poly.pdbx_strand_id
1 'polypeptide(L)'
;MSGGPMTTICGDFIGINTLGSAGMGMAISSNSFKQKYLEMSSSKEPLKDLIKVDFKPNESPLETVKAFYNYIKIRKLDKAYELLTDNFLEGGSFEQWKKGYAPNLDTTVIKIEVDPKKENIVNVKLATKDLLGDQFIRKYFEGTWEVKEIDGNLKLWWPQIKEIKEPDFTWFYE
;
A
#
# COMPACT_ATOMS: atom_id res chain seq x y z
N MET A 1 -11.03 -10.25 -3.86
CA MET A 1 -12.09 -10.40 -4.88
C MET A 1 -13.01 -9.19 -4.82
N SER A 2 -13.67 -8.90 -5.94
CA SER A 2 -14.21 -7.58 -6.36
C SER A 2 -15.35 -7.03 -5.50
N GLY A 3 -15.20 -5.77 -5.08
CA GLY A 3 -16.19 -4.94 -4.39
C GLY A 3 -17.27 -4.35 -5.30
N GLY A 4 -17.77 -5.13 -6.26
CA GLY A 4 -18.69 -4.64 -7.29
C GLY A 4 -20.10 -4.36 -6.75
N PRO A 5 -20.85 -3.43 -7.36
CA PRO A 5 -22.24 -3.22 -7.04
C PRO A 5 -23.08 -4.45 -7.44
N MET A 6 -24.01 -4.83 -6.59
CA MET A 6 -25.03 -5.83 -6.86
C MET A 6 -26.33 -5.12 -7.22
N THR A 7 -26.97 -5.55 -8.30
CA THR A 7 -28.24 -4.99 -8.77
C THR A 7 -29.30 -6.07 -8.98
N THR A 8 -30.58 -5.70 -8.87
CA THR A 8 -31.69 -6.53 -9.37
C THR A 8 -31.67 -6.60 -10.89
N ILE A 9 -32.49 -7.48 -11.47
CA ILE A 9 -32.73 -7.51 -12.94
C ILE A 9 -33.32 -6.21 -13.47
N CYS A 10 -33.97 -5.42 -12.62
CA CYS A 10 -34.50 -4.10 -12.94
C CYS A 10 -33.46 -2.96 -12.78
N GLY A 11 -32.24 -3.28 -12.33
CA GLY A 11 -31.18 -2.29 -12.12
C GLY A 11 -31.16 -1.65 -10.73
N ASP A 12 -31.98 -2.11 -9.78
CA ASP A 12 -31.99 -1.55 -8.42
C ASP A 12 -30.75 -1.97 -7.65
N PHE A 13 -30.04 -1.01 -7.06
CA PHE A 13 -28.86 -1.28 -6.24
C PHE A 13 -29.22 -1.94 -4.89
N ILE A 14 -28.78 -3.19 -4.70
CA ILE A 14 -29.07 -3.99 -3.50
C ILE A 14 -27.90 -4.08 -2.51
N GLY A 15 -26.67 -3.80 -2.95
CA GLY A 15 -25.51 -3.80 -2.08
C GLY A 15 -24.17 -3.82 -2.80
N ILE A 16 -23.09 -3.88 -2.03
CA ILE A 16 -21.72 -4.03 -2.52
C ILE A 16 -21.25 -5.41 -2.13
N ASN A 17 -20.86 -6.22 -3.12
CA ASN A 17 -20.25 -7.52 -2.84
C ASN A 17 -18.95 -7.32 -2.04
N THR A 18 -18.67 -8.17 -1.07
CA THR A 18 -17.42 -8.17 -0.32
C THR A 18 -16.72 -9.52 -0.48
N LEU A 19 -15.65 -9.77 0.28
CA LEU A 19 -14.96 -11.06 0.22
C LEU A 19 -15.90 -12.19 0.66
N GLY A 20 -15.88 -13.32 -0.04
CA GLY A 20 -16.57 -14.54 0.36
C GLY A 20 -15.63 -15.56 1.00
N SER A 21 -16.16 -16.41 1.87
CA SER A 21 -15.48 -17.54 2.51
C SER A 21 -16.30 -18.81 2.27
N ALA A 22 -15.64 -19.94 1.96
CA ALA A 22 -16.27 -21.26 1.83
C ALA A 22 -17.53 -21.32 0.94
N GLY A 23 -17.50 -20.67 -0.23
CA GLY A 23 -18.62 -20.67 -1.20
C GLY A 23 -19.77 -19.71 -0.86
N MET A 24 -19.69 -18.96 0.24
CA MET A 24 -20.64 -17.90 0.58
C MET A 24 -20.09 -16.53 0.17
N GLY A 25 -20.84 -15.80 -0.64
CA GLY A 25 -20.58 -14.39 -0.93
C GLY A 25 -21.12 -13.52 0.21
N MET A 26 -20.26 -12.67 0.80
CA MET A 26 -20.71 -11.66 1.75
C MET A 26 -21.01 -10.36 1.00
N ALA A 27 -21.97 -9.57 1.46
CA ALA A 27 -22.27 -8.28 0.86
C ALA A 27 -22.68 -7.26 1.92
N ILE A 28 -22.32 -6.00 1.70
CA ILE A 28 -22.85 -4.86 2.46
C ILE A 28 -24.14 -4.43 1.78
N SER A 29 -25.26 -4.50 2.49
CA SER A 29 -26.56 -4.12 1.93
C SER A 29 -26.64 -2.63 1.61
N SER A 30 -27.44 -2.28 0.60
CA SER A 30 -27.68 -0.88 0.23
C SER A 30 -28.36 -0.09 1.34
N ASN A 31 -29.15 -0.74 2.20
CA ASN A 31 -29.75 -0.13 3.39
C ASN A 31 -28.70 0.29 4.43
N SER A 32 -27.70 -0.56 4.69
CA SER A 32 -26.60 -0.22 5.60
C SER A 32 -25.80 0.98 5.09
N PHE A 33 -25.56 1.04 3.77
CA PHE A 33 -24.93 2.19 3.15
C PHE A 33 -25.76 3.47 3.30
N LYS A 34 -27.06 3.43 3.00
CA LYS A 34 -27.95 4.59 3.15
C LYS A 34 -27.96 5.12 4.58
N GLN A 35 -28.03 4.23 5.56
CA GLN A 35 -27.98 4.61 6.97
C GLN A 35 -26.65 5.27 7.33
N LYS A 36 -25.52 4.65 6.99
CA LYS A 36 -24.19 5.26 7.25
C LYS A 36 -23.99 6.59 6.54
N TYR A 37 -24.49 6.71 5.31
CA TYR A 37 -24.47 7.97 4.57
C TYR A 37 -25.27 9.05 5.31
N LEU A 38 -26.46 8.72 5.83
CA LEU A 38 -27.26 9.65 6.63
C LEU A 38 -26.55 10.02 7.93
N GLU A 39 -25.95 9.07 8.63
CA GLU A 39 -25.13 9.32 9.83
C GLU A 39 -23.94 10.24 9.53
N MET A 40 -23.23 10.01 8.42
CA MET A 40 -22.12 10.87 7.99
C MET A 40 -22.58 12.27 7.59
N SER A 41 -23.65 12.38 6.81
CA SER A 41 -24.17 13.66 6.30
C SER A 41 -24.81 14.53 7.38
N SER A 42 -25.32 13.93 8.45
CA SER A 42 -25.89 14.62 9.61
C SER A 42 -24.87 14.82 10.75
N SER A 43 -23.68 14.23 10.65
CA SER A 43 -22.60 14.40 11.62
C SER A 43 -22.12 15.85 11.64
N LYS A 44 -21.92 16.39 12.84
CA LYS A 44 -21.23 17.67 13.04
C LYS A 44 -19.72 17.57 12.79
N GLU A 45 -19.20 16.34 12.71
CA GLU A 45 -17.79 16.01 12.45
C GLU A 45 -17.72 14.98 11.30
N PRO A 46 -18.10 15.34 10.06
CA PRO A 46 -18.20 14.39 8.95
C PRO A 46 -16.85 13.76 8.55
N LEU A 47 -15.74 14.35 9.00
CA LEU A 47 -14.38 13.89 8.73
C LEU A 47 -13.74 13.15 9.91
N LYS A 48 -14.49 12.86 10.99
CA LYS A 48 -13.95 12.21 12.19
C LYS A 48 -13.25 10.88 11.90
N ASP A 49 -13.76 10.13 10.93
CA ASP A 49 -13.22 8.83 10.53
C ASP A 49 -12.23 8.92 9.35
N LEU A 50 -11.96 10.13 8.84
CA LEU A 50 -10.97 10.35 7.78
C LEU A 50 -9.57 10.49 8.37
N ILE A 51 -8.74 9.48 8.14
CA ILE A 51 -7.32 9.54 8.45
C ILE A 51 -6.63 10.29 7.30
N LYS A 52 -6.28 11.56 7.54
CA LYS A 52 -5.39 12.29 6.63
C LYS A 52 -3.97 11.74 6.79
N VAL A 53 -3.46 11.10 5.74
CA VAL A 53 -2.06 10.70 5.68
C VAL A 53 -1.23 11.94 5.38
N ASP A 54 -0.44 12.38 6.36
CA ASP A 54 0.56 13.43 6.19
C ASP A 54 1.91 12.80 5.86
N PHE A 55 2.62 13.35 4.88
CA PHE A 55 3.89 12.79 4.40
C PHE A 55 5.05 13.55 5.01
N LYS A 56 5.69 12.96 6.02
CA LYS A 56 6.83 13.54 6.73
C LYS A 56 8.09 12.67 6.59
N PRO A 57 8.62 12.48 5.37
CA PRO A 57 9.69 11.53 5.12
C PRO A 57 11.00 11.83 5.86
N ASN A 58 11.19 13.03 6.41
CA ASN A 58 12.38 13.42 7.17
C ASN A 58 12.18 13.36 8.71
N GLU A 59 11.01 12.97 9.21
CA GLU A 59 10.75 12.92 10.67
C GLU A 59 11.46 11.73 11.34
N SER A 60 11.48 10.57 10.68
CA SER A 60 12.16 9.37 11.17
C SER A 60 12.37 8.37 10.02
N PRO A 61 13.28 7.40 10.16
CA PRO A 61 13.44 6.30 9.20
C PRO A 61 12.13 5.59 8.85
N LEU A 62 11.28 5.37 9.86
CA LEU A 62 9.97 4.76 9.68
C LEU A 62 9.09 5.60 8.75
N GLU A 63 9.02 6.90 8.97
CA GLU A 63 8.22 7.81 8.16
C GLU A 63 8.79 7.99 6.75
N THR A 64 10.12 7.92 6.56
CA THR A 64 10.75 7.87 5.22
C THR A 64 10.23 6.68 4.41
N VAL A 65 10.27 5.48 4.99
CA VAL A 65 9.88 4.24 4.31
C VAL A 65 8.37 4.18 4.10
N LYS A 66 7.56 4.65 5.06
CA LYS A 66 6.10 4.79 4.89
C LYS A 66 5.77 5.74 3.75
N ALA A 67 6.41 6.91 3.71
CA ALA A 67 6.20 7.89 2.65
C ALA A 67 6.53 7.29 1.28
N PHE A 68 7.65 6.57 1.15
CA PHE A 68 8.04 5.91 -0.09
C PHE A 68 6.97 4.95 -0.64
N TYR A 69 6.49 4.00 0.16
CA TYR A 69 5.48 3.04 -0.30
C TYR A 69 4.11 3.67 -0.52
N ASN A 70 3.75 4.67 0.28
CA ASN A 70 2.51 5.40 0.04
C ASN A 70 2.59 6.23 -1.25
N TYR A 71 3.73 6.86 -1.57
CA TYR A 71 3.94 7.56 -2.83
C TYR A 71 3.82 6.61 -4.02
N ILE A 72 4.36 5.39 -3.94
CA ILE A 72 4.15 4.34 -4.94
C ILE A 72 2.66 4.04 -5.09
N LYS A 73 1.97 3.80 -3.96
CA LYS A 73 0.53 3.46 -3.94
C LYS A 73 -0.34 4.54 -4.59
N ILE A 74 -0.04 5.82 -4.37
CA ILE A 74 -0.78 6.94 -4.99
C ILE A 74 -0.16 7.43 -6.31
N ARG A 75 0.79 6.68 -6.89
CA ARG A 75 1.47 6.97 -8.17
C ARG A 75 2.24 8.28 -8.24
N LYS A 76 2.65 8.84 -7.10
CA LYS A 76 3.64 9.94 -7.04
C LYS A 76 5.06 9.38 -7.12
N LEU A 77 5.37 8.75 -8.26
CA LEU A 77 6.63 8.03 -8.47
C LEU A 77 7.85 8.96 -8.44
N ASP A 78 7.69 10.20 -8.89
CA ASP A 78 8.68 11.27 -8.74
C ASP A 78 9.05 11.50 -7.26
N LYS A 79 8.05 11.60 -6.39
CA LYS A 79 8.26 11.76 -4.93
C LYS A 79 8.83 10.53 -4.26
N ALA A 80 8.46 9.34 -4.70
CA ALA A 80 9.09 8.11 -4.25
C ALA A 80 10.57 8.07 -4.67
N TYR A 81 10.87 8.43 -5.92
CA TYR A 81 12.24 8.44 -6.45
C TYR A 81 13.13 9.45 -5.72
N GLU A 82 12.61 10.64 -5.38
CA GLU A 82 13.32 11.65 -4.57
C GLU A 82 13.82 11.10 -3.22
N LEU A 83 13.22 10.05 -2.66
CA LEU A 83 13.64 9.43 -1.39
C LEU A 83 14.76 8.40 -1.55
N LEU A 84 15.08 8.00 -2.78
CA LEU A 84 16.12 7.02 -3.06
C LEU A 84 17.50 7.70 -3.11
N THR A 85 18.53 6.90 -2.84
CA THR A 85 19.92 7.32 -2.96
C THR A 85 20.54 6.80 -4.25
N ASP A 86 21.59 7.47 -4.72
CA ASP A 86 22.37 6.99 -5.87
C ASP A 86 22.99 5.61 -5.62
N ASN A 87 23.27 5.27 -4.36
CA ASN A 87 23.74 3.95 -3.96
C ASN A 87 22.72 2.85 -4.29
N PHE A 88 21.41 3.11 -4.13
CA PHE A 88 20.37 2.20 -4.57
C PHE A 88 20.15 2.24 -6.08
N LEU A 89 20.20 3.45 -6.66
CA LEU A 89 19.88 3.64 -8.08
C LEU A 89 20.98 3.14 -9.00
N GLU A 90 22.21 2.98 -8.50
CA GLU A 90 23.41 2.60 -9.28
C GLU A 90 23.60 3.51 -10.50
N GLY A 91 23.31 4.81 -10.34
CA GLY A 91 23.33 5.79 -11.44
C GLY A 91 22.14 5.74 -12.40
N GLY A 92 21.13 4.90 -12.11
CA GLY A 92 19.91 4.78 -12.89
C GLY A 92 19.00 6.01 -12.81
N SER A 93 18.51 6.45 -13.97
CA SER A 93 17.59 7.58 -14.11
C SER A 93 16.17 7.26 -13.60
N PHE A 94 15.40 8.30 -13.31
CA PHE A 94 13.98 8.18 -12.97
C PHE A 94 13.19 7.36 -13.99
N GLU A 95 13.40 7.59 -15.28
CA GLU A 95 12.69 6.87 -16.35
C GLU A 95 13.06 5.39 -16.43
N GLN A 96 14.29 5.00 -16.06
CA GLN A 96 14.68 3.60 -15.96
C GLN A 96 14.02 2.94 -14.75
N TRP A 97 14.08 3.59 -13.59
CA TRP A 97 13.49 3.09 -12.35
C TRP A 97 11.96 2.95 -12.45
N LYS A 98 11.28 3.95 -13.01
CA LYS A 98 9.83 4.00 -13.21
C LYS A 98 9.29 2.83 -14.03
N LYS A 99 10.06 2.31 -15.00
CA LYS A 99 9.67 1.14 -15.81
C LYS A 99 9.42 -0.10 -14.96
N GLY A 100 10.10 -0.26 -13.82
CA GLY A 100 9.87 -1.37 -12.89
C GLY A 100 8.45 -1.38 -12.31
N TYR A 101 7.79 -0.23 -12.26
CA TYR A 101 6.41 -0.08 -11.74
C TYR A 101 5.35 -0.09 -12.84
N ALA A 102 5.72 -0.22 -14.11
CA ALA A 102 4.78 -0.28 -15.22
C ALA A 102 3.73 -1.40 -15.09
N PRO A 103 4.09 -2.65 -14.72
CA PRO A 103 3.08 -3.70 -14.53
C PRO A 103 2.37 -3.58 -13.18
N ASN A 104 2.92 -2.86 -12.21
CA ASN A 104 2.31 -2.75 -10.89
C ASN A 104 0.97 -2.01 -11.00
N LEU A 105 -0.08 -2.51 -10.35
CA LEU A 105 -1.39 -1.87 -10.20
C LEU A 105 -1.60 -1.32 -8.80
N ASP A 106 -1.25 -2.12 -7.80
CA ASP A 106 -1.37 -1.78 -6.38
C ASP A 106 -0.16 -2.30 -5.60
N THR A 107 0.23 -1.53 -4.59
CA THR A 107 1.21 -1.92 -3.57
C THR A 107 0.53 -1.78 -2.21
N THR A 108 0.41 -2.90 -1.52
CA THR A 108 -0.15 -2.98 -0.18
C THR A 108 0.98 -3.19 0.82
N VAL A 109 1.11 -2.27 1.77
CA VAL A 109 1.97 -2.44 2.93
C VAL A 109 1.25 -3.34 3.92
N ILE A 110 1.84 -4.50 4.23
CA ILE A 110 1.32 -5.45 5.21
C ILE A 110 1.91 -5.11 6.59
N LYS A 111 3.22 -4.87 6.63
CA LYS A 111 3.94 -4.52 7.85
C LYS A 111 5.04 -3.51 7.55
N ILE A 112 5.21 -2.54 8.44
CA ILE A 112 6.30 -1.58 8.41
C ILE A 112 6.64 -1.15 9.83
N GLU A 113 7.85 -1.46 10.29
CA GLU A 113 8.28 -1.17 11.66
C GLU A 113 9.79 -0.99 11.75
N VAL A 114 10.24 -0.25 12.76
CA VAL A 114 11.67 -0.06 13.03
C VAL A 114 12.25 -1.35 13.61
N ASP A 115 13.49 -1.69 13.26
CA ASP A 115 14.21 -2.76 13.92
C ASP A 115 14.47 -2.39 15.40
N PRO A 116 14.09 -3.24 16.37
CA PRO A 116 14.17 -2.92 17.80
C PRO A 116 15.60 -2.70 18.30
N LYS A 117 16.61 -3.11 17.53
CA LYS A 117 18.03 -2.96 17.87
C LYS A 117 18.74 -1.91 17.01
N LYS A 118 18.12 -1.47 15.91
CA LYS A 118 18.73 -0.57 14.92
C LYS A 118 17.70 0.42 14.37
N GLU A 119 17.67 1.61 14.96
CA GLU A 119 16.67 2.64 14.62
C GLU A 119 16.69 3.09 13.15
N ASN A 120 17.84 2.94 12.48
CA ASN A 120 18.02 3.28 11.06
C ASN A 120 17.64 2.14 10.11
N ILE A 121 17.22 0.98 10.63
CA ILE A 121 16.76 -0.16 9.85
C ILE A 121 15.24 -0.27 10.01
N VAL A 122 14.53 -0.40 8.89
CA VAL A 122 13.07 -0.55 8.88
C VAL A 122 12.71 -1.86 8.20
N ASN A 123 12.02 -2.73 8.92
CA ASN A 123 11.46 -3.98 8.42
C ASN A 123 10.19 -3.71 7.62
N VAL A 124 10.05 -4.40 6.49
CA VAL A 124 8.90 -4.24 5.59
C VAL A 124 8.37 -5.58 5.12
N LYS A 125 7.04 -5.72 5.12
CA LYS A 125 6.31 -6.77 4.39
C LYS A 125 5.32 -6.12 3.45
N LEU A 126 5.33 -6.55 2.20
CA LEU A 126 4.55 -5.94 1.12
C LEU A 126 3.85 -7.03 0.30
N ALA A 127 2.71 -6.68 -0.27
CA ALA A 127 2.12 -7.41 -1.38
C ALA A 127 1.95 -6.46 -2.58
N THR A 128 2.30 -6.93 -3.77
CA THR A 128 1.98 -6.23 -5.00
C THR A 128 0.93 -6.98 -5.79
N LYS A 129 0.16 -6.23 -6.58
CA LYS A 129 -0.71 -6.77 -7.62
C LYS A 129 -0.24 -6.19 -8.94
N ASP A 130 0.29 -7.04 -9.80
CA ASP A 130 0.78 -6.67 -11.12
C ASP A 130 -0.19 -7.16 -12.21
N LEU A 131 -0.26 -6.45 -13.33
CA LEU A 131 -0.96 -6.87 -14.55
C LEU A 131 0.08 -7.20 -15.62
N LEU A 132 0.12 -8.48 -16.01
CA LEU A 132 1.01 -8.98 -17.05
C LEU A 132 0.14 -9.61 -18.14
N GLY A 133 0.06 -8.92 -19.29
CA GLY A 133 -0.93 -9.24 -20.31
C GLY A 133 -2.35 -9.06 -19.76
N ASP A 134 -3.12 -10.14 -19.74
CA ASP A 134 -4.48 -10.23 -19.21
C ASP A 134 -4.55 -10.86 -17.80
N GLN A 135 -3.40 -11.13 -17.16
CA GLN A 135 -3.33 -11.84 -15.89
C GLN A 135 -2.91 -10.94 -14.73
N PHE A 136 -3.61 -11.10 -13.60
CA PHE A 136 -3.18 -10.50 -12.34
C PHE A 136 -2.23 -11.44 -11.60
N ILE A 137 -1.01 -10.97 -11.35
CA ILE A 137 -0.03 -11.70 -10.55
C ILE A 137 0.11 -11.01 -9.19
N ARG A 138 -0.01 -11.78 -8.11
CA ARG A 138 0.26 -11.30 -6.75
C ARG A 138 1.64 -11.76 -6.34
N LYS A 139 2.45 -10.84 -5.84
CA LYS A 139 3.78 -11.13 -5.28
C LYS A 139 3.87 -10.62 -3.86
N TYR A 140 4.72 -11.25 -3.07
CA TYR A 140 4.96 -10.89 -1.68
C TYR A 140 6.43 -10.61 -1.47
N PHE A 141 6.73 -9.62 -0.65
CA PHE A 141 8.10 -9.19 -0.40
C PHE A 141 8.31 -9.00 1.09
N GLU A 142 9.49 -9.38 1.57
CA GLU A 142 9.93 -9.17 2.94
C GLU A 142 11.40 -8.77 2.97
N GLY A 143 11.74 -7.91 3.91
CA GLY A 143 13.13 -7.59 4.22
C GLY A 143 13.25 -6.24 4.89
N THR A 144 14.37 -5.57 4.65
CA THR A 144 14.69 -4.32 5.33
C THR A 144 15.08 -3.20 4.38
N TRP A 145 14.86 -1.97 4.84
CA TRP A 145 15.52 -0.77 4.33
C TRP A 145 16.51 -0.26 5.37
N GLU A 146 17.72 0.03 4.95
CA GLU A 146 18.61 0.95 5.68
C GLU A 146 18.30 2.38 5.25
N VAL A 147 18.06 3.26 6.23
CA VAL A 147 17.84 4.68 6.03
C VAL A 147 19.05 5.46 6.54
N LYS A 148 19.50 6.47 5.79
CA LYS A 148 20.59 7.35 6.19
C LYS A 148 20.22 8.80 5.98
N GLU A 149 20.81 9.66 6.80
CA GLU A 149 20.78 11.09 6.57
C GLU A 149 21.84 11.48 5.55
N ILE A 150 21.42 12.18 4.49
CA ILE A 150 22.26 12.69 3.41
C ILE A 150 21.80 14.11 3.12
N ASP A 151 22.72 15.07 3.21
CA ASP A 151 22.46 16.49 2.99
C ASP A 151 21.24 17.00 3.79
N GLY A 152 21.14 16.59 5.07
CA GLY A 152 20.05 16.96 5.98
C GLY A 152 18.70 16.30 5.68
N ASN A 153 18.65 15.28 4.83
CA ASN A 153 17.43 14.55 4.47
C ASN A 153 17.59 13.05 4.74
N LEU A 154 16.56 12.42 5.27
CA LEU A 154 16.52 10.96 5.39
C LEU A 154 16.22 10.33 4.04
N LYS A 155 17.06 9.38 3.63
CA LYS A 155 16.99 8.71 2.33
C LYS A 155 17.12 7.20 2.47
N LEU A 156 16.48 6.49 1.56
CA LEU A 156 16.55 5.05 1.42
C LEU A 156 17.89 4.63 0.81
N TRP A 157 18.80 4.20 1.69
CA TRP A 157 20.20 3.93 1.37
C TRP A 157 20.38 2.58 0.66
N TRP A 158 19.88 1.52 1.27
CA TRP A 158 20.09 0.17 0.76
C TRP A 158 18.95 -0.78 1.18
N PRO A 159 18.34 -1.49 0.23
CA PRO A 159 17.35 -2.51 0.53
C PRO A 159 17.99 -3.90 0.66
N GLN A 160 17.45 -4.69 1.58
CA GLN A 160 17.66 -6.14 1.64
C GLN A 160 16.31 -6.84 1.57
N ILE A 161 15.55 -6.57 0.49
CA ILE A 161 14.19 -7.05 0.29
C ILE A 161 14.20 -8.21 -0.72
N LYS A 162 13.50 -9.28 -0.39
CA LYS A 162 13.40 -10.49 -1.22
C LYS A 162 11.94 -10.83 -1.50
N GLU A 163 11.69 -11.42 -2.66
CA GLU A 163 10.39 -11.99 -2.99
C GLU A 163 10.16 -13.29 -2.21
N ILE A 164 8.99 -13.41 -1.60
CA ILE A 164 8.50 -14.59 -0.91
C ILE A 164 7.48 -15.26 -1.83
N LYS A 165 7.86 -16.40 -2.42
CA LYS A 165 7.06 -17.04 -3.48
C LYS A 165 5.74 -17.60 -2.96
N GLU A 166 5.76 -18.24 -1.80
CA GLU A 166 4.62 -18.94 -1.21
C GLU A 166 4.59 -18.67 0.30
N PRO A 167 4.18 -17.46 0.74
CA PRO A 167 4.04 -17.18 2.17
C PRO A 167 2.92 -18.05 2.74
N ASP A 168 3.18 -18.62 3.91
CA ASP A 168 2.14 -19.28 4.70
C ASP A 168 1.20 -18.27 5.35
N PHE A 169 0.14 -18.77 6.00
CA PHE A 169 -0.84 -17.91 6.65
C PHE A 169 -0.23 -17.07 7.78
N THR A 170 0.70 -17.64 8.55
CA THR A 170 1.37 -16.99 9.68
C THR A 170 2.15 -15.74 9.25
N TRP A 171 2.76 -15.77 8.06
CA TRP A 171 3.49 -14.64 7.51
C TRP A 171 2.71 -13.32 7.46
N PHE A 172 1.38 -13.38 7.29
CA PHE A 172 0.51 -12.20 7.21
C PHE A 172 0.17 -11.56 8.56
N TYR A 173 0.42 -12.26 9.67
CA TYR A 173 0.04 -11.82 11.02
C TYR A 173 1.23 -11.61 11.95
N GLU A 174 2.41 -12.13 11.59
CA GLU A 174 3.69 -11.88 12.25
C GLU A 174 4.33 -10.54 11.85
#